data_AF-A0A2V5R201-F1
#
_entry.id   AF-A0A2V5R201-F1
#
_cell.length_a   1.000
_cell.length_b   1.000
_cell.length_c   1.000
_cell.angle_alpha   90.00
_cell.angle_beta   90.00
_cell.angle_gamma   90.00
#
_symmetry.space_group_name_H-M   'P 1'
#
loop_
_entity.id
_entity.type
_entity.pdbx_description
1 polymer ?
#
loop_
_entity_poly.entity_id
_entity_poly.type
_entity_poly.pdbx_seq_one_letter_code
_entity_poly.pdbx_strand_id
1 'polypeptide(L)'
;MALLGFLFGCPTLLYEPKRFWHDFIYNYTVTPRYEGEPERANYLGALGRIPEVVGIPGAILIAGLAILSCILILRRRDFGDAATRGFTLSSAVFLLYILKVGTFPRTETRYVLPAIPFLILMIGPALQTLERRKWILALLLPVLIYNCLCSYLVGKRFNADPRLNAQLWMVKNVPPGSVIESSGTCPHWSKLPNFDAHEINLARPEEPISPARDITDLRLPHMPGRVELFRKVFPEWVQPLVAEKEGHPDQGLFTATALEKRHPDYITTYSLDYNVPGETVRRYYGDLLSGTFPYAIVFDAEAPSAPGWIYPHIIDFLRGRITILQRKH
;
A
#
# COMPACT_ATOMS: atom_id res chain seq x y z
N MET A 1 0.85 -31.55 -5.80
CA MET A 1 1.35 -30.29 -6.38
C MET A 1 0.87 -29.05 -5.62
N ALA A 2 -0.43 -28.87 -5.38
CA ALA A 2 -0.94 -27.71 -4.62
C ALA A 2 -0.35 -27.57 -3.20
N LEU A 3 -0.24 -28.69 -2.45
CA LEU A 3 0.36 -28.70 -1.11
C LEU A 3 1.85 -28.29 -1.12
N LEU A 4 2.62 -28.82 -2.08
CA LEU A 4 4.03 -28.45 -2.25
C LEU A 4 4.16 -26.97 -2.63
N GLY A 5 3.34 -26.49 -3.57
CA GLY A 5 3.33 -25.07 -3.95
C GLY A 5 2.97 -24.15 -2.79
N PHE A 6 2.02 -24.56 -1.94
CA PHE A 6 1.66 -23.84 -0.72
C PHE A 6 2.82 -23.81 0.29
N LEU A 7 3.49 -24.95 0.52
CA LEU A 7 4.64 -25.02 1.43
C LEU A 7 5.84 -24.21 0.93
N PHE A 8 6.10 -24.19 -0.38
CA PHE A 8 7.14 -23.33 -0.96
C PHE A 8 6.77 -21.84 -0.92
N GLY A 9 5.49 -21.50 -1.10
CA GLY A 9 5.01 -20.12 -1.04
C GLY A 9 4.84 -19.58 0.39
N CYS A 10 4.67 -20.45 1.38
CA CYS A 10 4.47 -20.10 2.79
C CYS A 10 5.38 -20.94 3.69
N PRO A 11 6.71 -20.82 3.56
CA PRO A 11 7.63 -21.67 4.31
C PRO A 11 7.56 -21.40 5.82
N THR A 12 7.09 -20.20 6.24
CA THR A 12 6.84 -19.81 7.64
C THR A 12 5.91 -20.77 8.37
N LEU A 13 5.00 -21.45 7.67
CA LEU A 13 4.14 -22.45 8.29
C LEU A 13 4.95 -23.61 8.92
N LEU A 14 6.11 -23.95 8.35
CA LEU A 14 6.92 -25.08 8.81
C LEU A 14 7.78 -24.73 10.04
N TYR A 15 8.33 -23.52 10.12
CA TYR A 15 9.24 -23.12 11.20
C TYR A 15 8.59 -22.25 12.29
N GLU A 16 7.51 -21.53 11.99
CA GLU A 16 6.76 -20.71 12.96
C GLU A 16 5.23 -20.98 12.86
N PRO A 17 4.76 -22.23 13.06
CA PRO A 17 3.36 -22.61 12.79
C PRO A 17 2.36 -21.82 13.63
N LYS A 18 2.69 -21.51 14.90
CA LYS A 18 1.81 -20.73 15.78
C LYS A 18 1.63 -19.30 15.25
N ARG A 19 2.72 -18.64 14.86
CA ARG A 19 2.68 -17.29 14.31
C ARG A 19 1.96 -17.26 12.96
N PHE A 20 2.22 -18.25 12.11
CA PHE A 20 1.50 -18.40 10.84
C PHE A 20 0.00 -18.46 11.06
N TRP A 21 -0.49 -19.35 11.93
CA TRP A 21 -1.93 -19.49 12.17
C TRP A 21 -2.52 -18.26 12.83
N HIS A 22 -1.81 -17.63 13.75
CA HIS A 22 -2.21 -16.38 14.37
C HIS A 22 -2.38 -15.26 13.31
N ASP A 23 -1.37 -15.07 12.46
CA ASP A 23 -1.38 -14.06 11.39
C ASP A 23 -2.43 -14.39 10.33
N PHE A 24 -2.59 -15.66 9.97
CA PHE A 24 -3.59 -16.12 9.02
C PHE A 24 -5.00 -15.83 9.53
N ILE A 25 -5.32 -16.22 10.77
CA ILE A 25 -6.63 -15.98 11.38
C ILE A 25 -6.90 -14.48 11.52
N TYR A 26 -5.89 -13.71 11.96
CA TYR A 26 -6.00 -12.26 12.05
C TYR A 26 -6.35 -11.66 10.68
N ASN A 27 -5.53 -11.89 9.65
CA ASN A 27 -5.78 -11.31 8.32
C ASN A 27 -7.09 -11.81 7.70
N TYR A 28 -7.38 -13.11 7.81
CA TYR A 28 -8.63 -13.68 7.29
C TYR A 28 -9.87 -13.01 7.91
N THR A 29 -9.80 -12.69 9.20
CA THR A 29 -10.90 -12.08 9.94
C THR A 29 -10.95 -10.56 9.73
N VAL A 30 -9.79 -9.90 9.72
CA VAL A 30 -9.68 -8.45 9.79
C VAL A 30 -9.68 -7.78 8.42
N THR A 31 -8.98 -8.33 7.42
CA THR A 31 -8.88 -7.76 6.06
C THR A 31 -10.25 -7.43 5.45
N PRO A 32 -11.29 -8.28 5.55
CA PRO A 32 -12.62 -7.97 5.02
C PRO A 32 -13.37 -6.84 5.75
N ARG A 33 -12.88 -6.32 6.87
CA ARG A 33 -13.55 -5.25 7.63
C ARG A 33 -12.63 -4.09 7.99
N TYR A 34 -11.53 -3.93 7.23
CA TYR A 34 -10.47 -2.95 7.50
C TYR A 34 -10.96 -1.48 7.59
N GLU A 35 -12.09 -1.15 6.96
CA GLU A 35 -12.72 0.18 6.99
C GLU A 35 -14.01 0.23 7.82
N GLY A 36 -14.32 -0.86 8.54
CA GLY A 36 -15.48 -0.92 9.42
C GLY A 36 -16.82 -0.97 8.71
N GLU A 37 -16.83 -1.37 7.44
CA GLU A 37 -18.03 -1.79 6.71
C GLU A 37 -18.13 -3.32 6.74
N PRO A 38 -18.61 -3.92 7.85
CA PRO A 38 -18.92 -5.34 7.84
C PRO A 38 -20.02 -5.58 6.78
N GLU A 39 -19.86 -6.66 6.01
CA GLU A 39 -20.92 -7.25 5.16
C GLU A 39 -21.21 -6.57 3.80
N ARG A 40 -20.40 -5.59 3.37
CA ARG A 40 -20.49 -5.06 1.98
C ARG A 40 -19.46 -5.70 1.06
N ALA A 41 -19.93 -6.59 0.18
CA ALA A 41 -19.11 -7.04 -0.94
C ALA A 41 -18.93 -5.91 -1.96
N ASN A 42 -17.70 -5.68 -2.40
CA ASN A 42 -17.33 -4.61 -3.32
C ASN A 42 -16.81 -5.16 -4.67
N TYR A 43 -17.54 -6.13 -5.24
CA TYR A 43 -17.14 -6.79 -6.49
C TYR A 43 -16.98 -5.79 -7.65
N LEU A 44 -17.87 -4.80 -7.75
CA LEU A 44 -17.79 -3.76 -8.76
C LEU A 44 -16.60 -2.83 -8.53
N GLY A 45 -16.29 -2.48 -7.29
CA GLY A 45 -15.07 -1.74 -6.96
C GLY A 45 -13.82 -2.51 -7.33
N ALA A 46 -13.78 -3.83 -7.06
CA ALA A 46 -12.67 -4.68 -7.45
C ALA A 46 -12.47 -4.76 -8.96
N LEU A 47 -13.55 -4.96 -9.73
CA LEU A 47 -13.49 -4.91 -11.19
C LEU A 47 -13.10 -3.51 -11.69
N GLY A 48 -13.57 -2.46 -11.02
CA GLY A 48 -13.22 -1.07 -11.28
C GLY A 48 -11.74 -0.73 -11.04
N ARG A 49 -10.97 -1.59 -10.35
CA ARG A 49 -9.51 -1.45 -10.23
C ARG A 49 -8.73 -2.09 -11.37
N ILE A 50 -9.34 -2.88 -12.25
CA ILE A 50 -8.63 -3.47 -13.40
C ILE A 50 -7.99 -2.37 -14.29
N PRO A 51 -8.68 -1.27 -14.64
CA PRO A 51 -8.07 -0.16 -15.36
C PRO A 51 -6.89 0.50 -14.63
N GLU A 52 -6.84 0.46 -13.29
CA GLU A 52 -5.68 0.96 -12.54
C GLU A 52 -4.40 0.16 -12.82
N VAL A 53 -4.52 -1.09 -13.26
CA VAL A 53 -3.35 -1.95 -13.54
C VAL A 53 -2.90 -1.85 -14.99
N VAL A 54 -3.83 -1.87 -15.95
CA VAL A 54 -3.53 -1.98 -17.40
C VAL A 54 -3.93 -0.75 -18.21
N GLY A 55 -4.40 0.30 -17.52
CA GLY A 55 -5.03 1.48 -18.10
C GLY A 55 -6.40 1.19 -18.73
N ILE A 56 -7.18 2.25 -18.94
CA ILE A 56 -8.48 2.14 -19.64
C ILE A 56 -8.34 1.49 -21.02
N PRO A 57 -7.37 1.87 -21.88
CA PRO A 57 -7.24 1.25 -23.20
C PRO A 57 -6.96 -0.25 -23.12
N GLY A 58 -6.09 -0.67 -22.19
CA GLY A 58 -5.78 -2.09 -21.96
C GLY A 58 -6.98 -2.86 -21.41
N ALA A 59 -7.71 -2.28 -20.46
CA ALA A 59 -8.89 -2.91 -19.88
C ALA A 59 -10.00 -3.13 -20.92
N ILE A 60 -10.30 -2.12 -21.75
CA ILE A 60 -11.30 -2.24 -22.84
C ILE A 60 -10.89 -3.34 -23.83
N LEU A 61 -9.62 -3.35 -24.24
CA LEU A 61 -9.08 -4.34 -25.17
C LEU A 61 -9.20 -5.77 -24.59
N ILE A 62 -8.73 -5.99 -23.36
CA ILE A 62 -8.77 -7.30 -22.71
C ILE A 62 -10.22 -7.77 -22.55
N ALA A 63 -11.12 -6.91 -22.06
CA ALA A 63 -12.53 -7.24 -21.90
C ALA A 63 -13.18 -7.61 -23.25
N GLY A 64 -12.96 -6.82 -24.29
CA GLY A 64 -13.49 -7.08 -25.63
C GLY A 64 -13.00 -8.40 -26.23
N LEU A 65 -11.71 -8.69 -26.11
CA LEU A 65 -11.13 -9.94 -26.62
C LEU A 65 -11.51 -11.16 -25.78
N ALA A 66 -11.69 -11.01 -24.47
CA ALA A 66 -12.19 -12.08 -23.62
C ALA A 66 -13.65 -12.43 -23.96
N ILE A 67 -14.50 -11.43 -24.19
CA ILE A 67 -15.88 -11.63 -24.67
C ILE A 67 -15.87 -12.32 -26.04
N LEU A 68 -15.06 -11.85 -26.98
CA LEU A 68 -14.92 -12.48 -28.29
C LEU A 68 -14.43 -13.94 -28.18
N SER A 69 -13.48 -14.23 -27.29
CA SER A 69 -13.00 -15.58 -27.02
C SER A 69 -14.12 -16.49 -26.53
N CYS A 70 -14.96 -16.01 -25.61
CA CYS A 70 -16.15 -16.72 -25.14
C CYS A 70 -17.13 -17.02 -26.29
N ILE A 71 -17.45 -16.02 -27.13
CA ILE A 71 -18.34 -16.18 -28.29
C ILE A 71 -17.78 -17.23 -29.27
N LEU A 72 -16.48 -17.19 -29.56
CA LEU A 72 -15.82 -18.13 -30.48
C LEU A 72 -15.86 -19.57 -29.95
N ILE A 73 -15.61 -19.77 -28.65
CA ILE A 73 -15.69 -21.08 -28.00
C ILE A 73 -17.12 -21.64 -28.10
N LEU A 74 -18.12 -20.83 -27.70
CA LEU A 74 -19.53 -21.24 -27.74
C LEU A 74 -20.02 -21.56 -29.15
N ARG A 75 -19.50 -20.85 -30.17
CA ARG A 75 -19.84 -21.10 -31.57
C ARG A 75 -19.20 -22.37 -32.11
N ARG A 76 -17.95 -22.68 -31.74
CA ARG A 76 -17.25 -23.90 -32.17
C ARG A 76 -17.86 -25.16 -31.55
N ARG A 77 -18.46 -25.05 -30.35
CA ARG A 77 -19.01 -26.17 -29.54
C ARG A 77 -18.00 -27.28 -29.24
N ASP A 78 -16.71 -27.01 -29.42
CA ASP A 78 -15.63 -27.92 -29.08
C ASP A 78 -15.04 -27.52 -27.73
N PHE A 79 -15.54 -28.19 -26.68
CA PHE A 79 -15.07 -28.02 -25.31
C PHE A 79 -13.82 -28.85 -25.01
N GLY A 80 -13.40 -29.71 -25.93
CA GLY A 80 -12.22 -30.55 -25.80
C GLY A 80 -10.92 -29.85 -26.19
N ASP A 81 -11.00 -28.80 -27.01
CA ASP A 81 -9.86 -28.02 -27.51
C ASP A 81 -9.01 -27.37 -26.40
N ALA A 82 -7.70 -27.30 -26.63
CA ALA A 82 -6.74 -26.72 -25.70
C ALA A 82 -7.03 -25.23 -25.41
N ALA A 83 -7.47 -24.47 -26.41
CA ALA A 83 -7.82 -23.06 -26.24
C ALA A 83 -9.06 -22.90 -25.35
N THR A 84 -10.07 -23.76 -25.52
CA THR A 84 -11.25 -23.79 -24.65
C THR A 84 -10.88 -24.15 -23.22
N ARG A 85 -10.07 -25.19 -23.01
CA ARG A 85 -9.60 -25.58 -21.66
C ARG A 85 -8.81 -24.46 -20.98
N GLY A 86 -7.92 -23.79 -21.72
CA GLY A 86 -7.14 -22.65 -21.21
C GLY A 86 -8.02 -21.48 -20.79
N PHE A 87 -9.03 -21.14 -21.60
CA PHE A 87 -10.02 -20.11 -21.27
C PHE A 87 -10.81 -20.48 -20.01
N THR A 88 -11.34 -21.72 -19.94
CA THR A 88 -12.15 -22.18 -18.81
C THR A 88 -11.34 -22.19 -17.51
N LEU A 89 -10.10 -22.69 -17.54
CA LEU A 89 -9.24 -22.72 -16.36
C LEU A 89 -8.90 -21.30 -15.88
N SER A 90 -8.51 -20.42 -16.80
CA SER A 90 -8.17 -19.03 -16.48
C SER A 90 -9.38 -18.28 -15.93
N SER A 91 -10.56 -18.49 -16.52
CA SER A 91 -11.83 -17.91 -16.05
C SER A 91 -12.18 -18.42 -14.65
N ALA A 92 -12.03 -19.72 -14.39
CA ALA A 92 -12.32 -20.29 -13.08
C ALA A 92 -11.41 -19.68 -11.99
N VAL A 93 -10.10 -19.58 -12.25
CA VAL A 93 -9.17 -18.97 -11.29
C VAL A 93 -9.47 -17.47 -11.10
N PHE A 94 -9.72 -16.74 -12.18
CA PHE A 94 -10.11 -15.33 -12.12
C PHE A 94 -11.38 -15.12 -11.28
N LEU A 95 -12.43 -15.90 -11.55
CA LEU A 95 -13.71 -15.78 -10.84
C LEU A 95 -13.57 -16.17 -9.37
N LEU A 96 -12.86 -17.25 -9.04
CA LEU A 96 -12.60 -17.64 -7.64
C LEU A 96 -11.80 -16.56 -6.90
N TYR A 97 -10.82 -15.97 -7.56
CA TYR A 97 -10.01 -14.89 -6.98
C TYR A 97 -10.85 -13.64 -6.72
N ILE A 98 -11.64 -13.18 -7.69
CA ILE A 98 -12.53 -12.03 -7.53
C ILE A 98 -13.64 -12.31 -6.53
N LEU A 99 -14.17 -13.53 -6.48
CA LEU A 99 -15.16 -13.93 -5.47
C LEU A 99 -14.58 -13.79 -4.06
N LYS A 100 -13.29 -14.09 -3.87
CA LYS A 100 -12.64 -13.91 -2.57
C LYS A 100 -12.26 -12.46 -2.31
N VAL A 101 -11.47 -11.86 -3.18
CA VAL A 101 -10.89 -10.51 -2.96
C VAL A 101 -11.93 -9.41 -3.12
N GLY A 102 -12.88 -9.56 -4.05
CA GLY A 102 -13.96 -8.59 -4.26
C GLY A 102 -14.97 -8.53 -3.13
N THR A 103 -14.91 -9.43 -2.13
CA THR A 103 -15.66 -9.27 -0.88
C THR A 103 -15.04 -8.23 0.05
N PHE A 104 -13.82 -7.75 -0.22
CA PHE A 104 -13.17 -6.76 0.63
C PHE A 104 -13.76 -5.37 0.36
N PRO A 105 -14.28 -4.67 1.39
CA PRO A 105 -14.79 -3.31 1.25
C PRO A 105 -13.74 -2.38 0.65
N ARG A 106 -12.50 -2.52 1.14
CA ARG A 106 -11.31 -1.86 0.60
C ARG A 106 -10.65 -2.72 -0.48
N THR A 107 -10.79 -2.31 -1.74
CA THR A 107 -10.06 -2.93 -2.85
C THR A 107 -8.94 -2.02 -3.36
N GLU A 108 -7.73 -2.26 -2.87
CA GLU A 108 -6.52 -1.64 -3.39
C GLU A 108 -6.09 -2.26 -4.72
N THR A 109 -5.44 -1.46 -5.57
CA THR A 109 -4.95 -1.90 -6.89
C THR A 109 -4.06 -3.15 -6.78
N ARG A 110 -3.22 -3.23 -5.75
CA ARG A 110 -2.34 -4.39 -5.49
C ARG A 110 -3.09 -5.70 -5.25
N TYR A 111 -4.33 -5.64 -4.78
CA TYR A 111 -5.16 -6.83 -4.58
C TYR A 111 -5.80 -7.32 -5.87
N VAL A 112 -5.86 -6.51 -6.92
CA VAL A 112 -6.41 -6.92 -8.22
C VAL A 112 -5.32 -7.32 -9.20
N LEU A 113 -4.09 -6.85 -8.98
CA LEU A 113 -2.91 -7.17 -9.78
C LEU A 113 -2.74 -8.67 -10.07
N PRO A 114 -2.91 -9.61 -9.11
CA PRO A 114 -2.75 -11.04 -9.38
C PRO A 114 -3.83 -11.64 -10.29
N ALA A 115 -4.98 -10.96 -10.47
CA ALA A 115 -6.06 -11.42 -11.33
C ALA A 115 -5.78 -11.14 -12.82
N ILE A 116 -4.94 -10.14 -13.12
CA ILE A 116 -4.70 -9.65 -14.48
C ILE A 116 -4.09 -10.69 -15.42
N PRO A 117 -3.10 -11.52 -15.03
CA PRO A 117 -2.57 -12.56 -15.90
C PRO A 117 -3.65 -13.53 -16.39
N PHE A 118 -4.62 -13.88 -15.54
CA PHE A 118 -5.71 -14.78 -15.92
C PHE A 118 -6.67 -14.12 -16.91
N LEU A 119 -6.95 -12.82 -16.76
CA LEU A 119 -7.70 -12.06 -17.77
C LEU A 119 -6.97 -12.02 -19.12
N ILE A 120 -5.65 -11.85 -19.10
CA ILE A 120 -4.83 -11.88 -20.32
C ILE A 120 -4.89 -13.27 -20.96
N LEU A 121 -4.79 -14.35 -20.19
CA LEU A 121 -4.91 -15.71 -20.73
C LEU A 121 -6.28 -15.98 -21.38
N MET A 122 -7.35 -15.38 -20.86
CA MET A 122 -8.70 -15.50 -21.42
C MET A 122 -8.83 -14.90 -22.84
N ILE A 123 -7.90 -14.08 -23.33
CA ILE A 123 -7.98 -13.50 -24.68
C ILE A 123 -7.39 -14.42 -25.76
N GLY A 124 -6.76 -15.53 -25.38
CA GLY A 124 -6.03 -16.44 -26.28
C GLY A 124 -6.84 -16.94 -27.49
N PRO A 125 -8.06 -17.46 -27.33
CA PRO A 125 -8.87 -17.95 -28.45
C PRO A 125 -9.18 -16.86 -29.50
N ALA A 126 -9.43 -15.62 -29.07
CA ALA A 126 -9.59 -14.48 -29.97
C ALA A 126 -8.28 -14.19 -30.71
N LEU A 127 -7.14 -14.13 -30.00
CA LEU A 127 -5.84 -13.87 -30.63
C LEU A 127 -5.47 -14.94 -31.67
N GLN A 128 -5.68 -16.23 -31.40
CA GLN A 128 -5.44 -17.30 -32.38
C GLN A 128 -6.26 -17.13 -33.66
N THR A 129 -7.48 -16.60 -33.53
CA THR A 129 -8.34 -16.33 -34.69
C THR A 129 -7.85 -15.10 -35.46
N LEU A 130 -7.38 -14.07 -34.74
CA LEU A 130 -6.84 -12.83 -35.31
C LEU A 130 -5.44 -13.01 -35.91
N GLU A 131 -4.65 -13.97 -35.46
CA GLU A 131 -3.31 -14.27 -35.98
C GLU A 131 -3.32 -14.58 -37.48
N ARG A 132 -4.41 -15.19 -37.97
CA ARG A 132 -4.65 -15.40 -39.41
C ARG A 132 -4.66 -14.10 -40.20
N ARG A 133 -4.89 -12.96 -39.55
CA ARG A 133 -4.87 -11.60 -40.09
C ARG A 133 -3.88 -10.75 -39.30
N LYS A 134 -2.58 -11.02 -39.49
CA LYS A 134 -1.44 -10.41 -38.77
C LYS A 134 -1.53 -8.89 -38.58
N TRP A 135 -2.14 -8.15 -39.51
CA TRP A 135 -2.31 -6.70 -39.38
C TRP A 135 -3.22 -6.29 -38.21
N ILE A 136 -4.16 -7.14 -37.79
CA ILE A 136 -5.02 -6.86 -36.63
C ILE A 136 -4.22 -6.89 -35.33
N LEU A 137 -3.15 -7.71 -35.26
CA LEU A 137 -2.23 -7.72 -34.12
C LEU A 137 -1.45 -6.40 -34.01
N ALA A 138 -1.25 -5.67 -35.12
CA ALA A 138 -0.64 -4.34 -35.07
C ALA A 138 -1.48 -3.33 -34.28
N LEU A 139 -2.80 -3.55 -34.15
CA LEU A 139 -3.67 -2.72 -33.31
C LEU A 139 -3.42 -2.89 -31.81
N LEU A 140 -2.69 -3.94 -31.39
CA LEU A 140 -2.25 -4.11 -30.01
C LEU A 140 -1.06 -3.21 -29.66
N LEU A 141 -0.27 -2.83 -30.67
CA LEU A 141 0.98 -2.09 -30.48
C LEU A 141 0.78 -0.74 -29.76
N PRO A 142 -0.22 0.11 -30.11
CA PRO A 142 -0.46 1.35 -29.37
C PRO A 142 -0.77 1.12 -27.89
N VAL A 143 -1.52 0.06 -27.56
CA VAL A 143 -1.88 -0.28 -26.17
C VAL A 143 -0.65 -0.77 -25.40
N LEU A 144 0.21 -1.55 -26.04
CA LEU A 144 1.48 -1.99 -25.45
C LEU A 144 2.44 -0.81 -25.23
N ILE A 145 2.61 0.07 -26.23
CA ILE A 145 3.42 1.29 -26.11
C ILE A 145 2.90 2.16 -24.98
N TYR A 146 1.58 2.36 -24.90
CA TYR A 146 0.94 3.10 -23.82
C TYR A 146 1.23 2.48 -22.44
N ASN A 147 1.14 1.16 -22.28
CA ASN A 147 1.43 0.48 -21.02
C ASN A 147 2.93 0.58 -20.65
N CYS A 148 3.83 0.50 -21.63
CA CYS A 148 5.27 0.71 -21.42
C CYS A 148 5.55 2.16 -20.96
N LEU A 149 4.90 3.15 -21.58
CA LEU A 149 5.01 4.55 -21.18
C LEU A 149 4.48 4.77 -19.75
N CYS A 150 3.32 4.19 -19.42
CA CYS A 150 2.80 4.24 -18.05
C CYS A 150 3.78 3.62 -17.06
N SER A 151 4.33 2.43 -17.35
CA SER A 151 5.31 1.75 -16.51
C SER A 151 6.58 2.59 -16.29
N TYR A 152 7.10 3.20 -17.34
CA TYR A 152 8.25 4.10 -17.25
C TYR A 152 7.95 5.31 -16.36
N LEU A 153 6.78 5.94 -16.53
CA LEU A 153 6.39 7.12 -15.76
C LEU A 153 6.08 6.78 -14.29
N VAL A 154 5.59 5.58 -14.00
CA VAL A 154 5.49 5.06 -12.63
C VAL A 154 6.87 5.00 -11.98
N GLY A 155 7.87 4.44 -12.67
CA GLY A 155 9.26 4.43 -12.19
C GLY A 155 9.80 5.85 -11.94
N LYS A 156 9.53 6.79 -12.85
CA LYS A 156 9.89 8.20 -12.66
C LYS A 156 9.23 8.82 -11.42
N ARG A 157 7.98 8.48 -11.11
CA ARG A 157 7.27 8.98 -9.93
C ARG A 157 7.88 8.47 -8.63
N PHE A 158 8.30 7.20 -8.57
CA PHE A 158 9.05 6.68 -7.42
C PHE A 158 10.38 7.41 -7.21
N ASN A 159 11.10 7.72 -8.30
CA ASN A 159 12.34 8.50 -8.21
C ASN A 159 12.11 9.97 -7.81
N ALA A 160 10.88 10.48 -7.98
CA ALA A 160 10.48 11.82 -7.58
C ALA A 160 9.80 11.85 -6.19
N ASP A 161 9.88 10.77 -5.43
CA ASP A 161 9.33 10.70 -4.08
C ASP A 161 10.04 11.72 -3.16
N PRO A 162 9.30 12.64 -2.50
CA PRO A 162 9.90 13.70 -1.71
C PRO A 162 10.69 13.15 -0.51
N ARG A 163 10.41 11.92 -0.06
CA ARG A 163 11.16 11.25 1.00
C ARG A 163 12.62 11.02 0.62
N LEU A 164 12.95 10.81 -0.66
CA LEU A 164 14.33 10.64 -1.11
C LEU A 164 15.13 11.94 -0.91
N ASN A 165 14.54 13.08 -1.28
CA ASN A 165 15.17 14.38 -1.08
C ASN A 165 15.27 14.73 0.41
N ALA A 166 14.28 14.35 1.22
CA ALA A 166 14.33 14.51 2.66
C ALA A 166 15.48 13.72 3.29
N GLN A 167 15.73 12.48 2.85
CA GLN A 167 16.87 11.68 3.33
C GLN A 167 18.21 12.38 3.06
N LEU A 168 18.40 12.92 1.84
CA LEU A 168 19.60 13.68 1.49
C LEU A 168 19.73 14.94 2.33
N TRP A 169 18.62 15.61 2.62
CA TRP A 169 18.59 16.78 3.49
C TRP A 169 18.99 16.42 4.93
N MET A 170 18.44 15.33 5.49
CA MET A 170 18.73 14.88 6.86
C MET A 170 20.22 14.61 7.05
N VAL A 171 20.83 13.84 6.14
CA VAL A 171 22.27 13.51 6.18
C VAL A 171 23.16 14.76 6.12
N LYS A 172 22.74 15.77 5.36
CA LYS A 172 23.52 17.00 5.18
C LYS A 172 23.39 17.99 6.32
N ASN A 173 22.22 18.07 6.97
CA ASN A 173 21.88 19.21 7.83
C ASN A 173 21.67 18.87 9.31
N VAL A 174 21.45 17.60 9.66
CA VAL A 174 21.26 17.22 11.07
C VAL A 174 22.60 16.87 11.70
N PRO A 175 23.09 17.64 12.68
CA PRO A 175 24.39 17.38 13.30
C PRO A 175 24.33 16.19 14.29
N PRO A 176 25.47 15.55 14.56
CA PRO A 176 25.61 14.63 15.68
C PRO A 176 25.15 15.26 17.01
N GLY A 177 24.57 14.45 17.89
CA GLY A 177 23.99 14.86 19.17
C GLY A 177 22.53 15.33 19.07
N SER A 178 21.95 15.40 17.86
CA SER A 178 20.57 15.87 17.67
C SER A 178 19.52 14.86 18.14
N VAL A 179 18.41 15.39 18.63
CA VAL A 179 17.17 14.66 18.86
C VAL A 179 16.16 14.98 17.75
N ILE A 180 15.69 13.95 17.06
CA ILE A 180 14.67 14.03 16.02
C ILE A 180 13.38 13.44 16.58
N GLU A 181 12.25 14.07 16.30
CA GLU A 181 10.94 13.44 16.43
C GLU A 181 10.39 13.11 15.05
N SER A 182 9.98 11.87 14.82
CA SER A 182 9.46 11.42 13.53
C SER A 182 8.03 10.91 13.64
N SER A 183 7.18 11.36 12.73
CA SER A 183 5.85 10.77 12.59
C SER A 183 5.95 9.30 12.13
N GLY A 184 4.94 8.49 12.47
CA GLY A 184 5.03 7.03 12.37
C GLY A 184 5.39 6.49 10.98
N THR A 185 4.96 7.18 9.92
CA THR A 185 5.16 6.74 8.53
C THR A 185 6.30 7.46 7.80
N CYS A 186 7.08 8.32 8.49
CA CYS A 186 8.32 8.85 7.95
C CYS A 186 9.34 7.72 7.68
N PRO A 187 10.33 7.92 6.79
CA PRO A 187 11.44 6.99 6.64
C PRO A 187 12.12 6.70 7.97
N HIS A 188 12.63 5.48 8.13
CA HIS A 188 13.44 5.09 9.29
C HIS A 188 14.85 5.64 9.13
N TRP A 189 15.17 6.74 9.82
CA TRP A 189 16.46 7.41 9.68
C TRP A 189 17.62 6.53 10.13
N SER A 190 17.39 5.65 11.10
CA SER A 190 18.33 4.61 11.55
C SER A 190 18.79 3.62 10.48
N LYS A 191 18.08 3.54 9.34
CA LYS A 191 18.44 2.70 8.20
C LYS A 191 19.21 3.47 7.11
N LEU A 192 19.42 4.77 7.27
CA LEU A 192 20.13 5.55 6.27
C LEU A 192 21.64 5.32 6.35
N PRO A 193 22.32 5.15 5.20
CA PRO A 193 23.78 5.09 5.18
C PRO A 193 24.36 6.44 5.61
N ASN A 194 25.45 6.40 6.39
CA ASN A 194 26.14 7.58 6.89
C ASN A 194 25.26 8.50 7.77
N PHE A 195 24.24 7.94 8.41
CA PHE A 195 23.41 8.63 9.38
C PHE A 195 23.33 7.78 10.65
N ASP A 196 24.15 8.10 11.65
CA ASP A 196 24.26 7.27 12.86
C ASP A 196 23.12 7.55 13.85
N ALA A 197 21.90 7.24 13.42
CA ALA A 197 20.70 7.37 14.24
C ALA A 197 20.34 6.02 14.89
N HIS A 198 19.90 6.08 16.15
CA HIS A 198 19.16 5.00 16.79
C HIS A 198 17.70 5.41 16.95
N GLU A 199 16.80 4.49 16.65
CA GLU A 199 15.36 4.73 16.71
C GLU A 199 14.77 4.22 18.02
N ILE A 200 13.95 5.05 18.67
CA ILE A 200 13.18 4.72 19.87
C ILE A 200 11.70 4.82 19.51
N ASN A 201 11.01 3.68 19.50
CA ASN A 201 9.59 3.62 19.18
C ASN A 201 8.73 3.97 20.39
N LEU A 202 8.13 5.17 20.39
CA LEU A 202 7.29 5.63 21.50
C LEU A 202 5.95 4.90 21.60
N ALA A 203 5.57 4.13 20.60
CA ALA A 203 4.39 3.28 20.64
C ALA A 203 4.58 1.99 21.46
N ARG A 204 5.84 1.61 21.72
CA ARG A 204 6.22 0.33 22.33
C ARG A 204 7.42 0.51 23.26
N PRO A 205 7.24 1.20 24.41
CA PRO A 205 8.34 1.51 25.32
C PRO A 205 9.02 0.27 25.93
N GLU A 206 8.33 -0.87 25.92
CA GLU A 206 8.83 -2.19 26.31
C GLU A 206 9.80 -2.83 25.30
N GLU A 207 9.89 -2.36 24.06
CA GLU A 207 10.85 -2.90 23.09
C GLU A 207 12.30 -2.56 23.51
N PRO A 208 13.26 -3.50 23.35
CA PRO A 208 14.66 -3.23 23.69
C PRO A 208 15.18 -2.01 22.91
N ILE A 209 15.64 -1.02 23.65
CA ILE A 209 16.22 0.18 23.06
C ILE A 209 17.55 -0.21 22.42
N SER A 210 17.71 0.13 21.13
CA SER A 210 18.99 -0.06 20.44
C SER A 210 20.09 0.72 21.16
N PRO A 211 21.36 0.24 21.15
CA PRO A 211 22.47 0.97 21.74
C PRO A 211 22.48 2.43 21.27
N ALA A 212 22.70 3.35 22.20
CA ALA A 212 22.76 4.77 21.92
C ALA A 212 23.80 5.06 20.83
N ARG A 213 23.42 5.93 19.91
CA ARG A 213 24.22 6.42 18.78
C ARG A 213 24.22 7.94 18.77
N ASP A 214 24.96 8.53 17.84
CA ASP A 214 25.14 9.97 17.76
C ASP A 214 23.83 10.75 17.62
N ILE A 215 22.81 10.19 16.94
CA ILE A 215 21.51 10.84 16.73
C ILE A 215 20.40 9.99 17.34
N THR A 216 19.45 10.64 18.03
CA THR A 216 18.26 9.97 18.59
C THR A 216 17.04 10.25 17.72
N ASP A 217 16.37 9.21 17.21
CA ASP A 217 15.08 9.34 16.50
C ASP A 217 13.93 8.83 17.38
N LEU A 218 13.14 9.75 17.91
CA LEU A 218 11.92 9.49 18.67
C LEU A 218 10.74 9.30 17.71
N ARG A 219 10.33 8.06 17.48
CA ARG A 219 9.26 7.74 16.54
C ARG A 219 7.90 7.72 17.24
N LEU A 220 7.02 8.62 16.82
CA LEU A 220 5.62 8.65 17.25
C LEU A 220 4.80 7.54 16.56
N PRO A 221 3.77 7.00 17.22
CA PRO A 221 2.87 6.04 16.58
C PRO A 221 2.09 6.65 15.40
N HIS A 222 1.85 5.86 14.35
CA HIS A 222 0.81 6.18 13.38
C HIS A 222 -0.57 5.89 14.02
N MET A 223 -1.52 6.82 13.88
CA MET A 223 -2.82 6.77 14.57
C MET A 223 -3.99 6.63 13.59
N PRO A 224 -4.14 5.49 12.89
CA PRO A 224 -5.16 5.35 11.84
C PRO A 224 -6.59 5.24 12.39
N GLY A 225 -6.78 5.18 13.71
CA GLY A 225 -8.09 4.96 14.37
C GLY A 225 -8.62 3.52 14.23
N ARG A 226 -7.75 2.57 13.82
CA ARG A 226 -8.14 1.17 13.59
C ARG A 226 -8.51 0.45 14.87
N VAL A 227 -7.83 0.71 15.98
CA VAL A 227 -8.11 0.05 17.26
C VAL A 227 -9.54 0.36 17.70
N GLU A 228 -9.97 1.62 17.63
CA GLU A 228 -11.33 2.04 17.98
C GLU A 228 -12.37 1.45 17.02
N LEU A 229 -12.04 1.41 15.73
CA LEU A 229 -12.90 0.81 14.71
C LEU A 229 -13.08 -0.70 14.93
N PHE A 230 -11.98 -1.40 15.13
CA PHE A 230 -11.94 -2.85 15.30
C PHE A 230 -12.61 -3.29 16.60
N ARG A 231 -12.50 -2.48 17.66
CA ARG A 231 -13.26 -2.68 18.91
C ARG A 231 -14.78 -2.69 18.67
N LYS A 232 -15.28 -1.88 17.74
CA LYS A 232 -16.72 -1.78 17.42
C LYS A 232 -17.21 -2.89 16.49
N VAL A 233 -16.33 -3.41 15.63
CA VAL A 233 -16.72 -4.26 14.49
C VAL A 233 -16.39 -5.74 14.70
N PHE A 234 -15.44 -6.08 15.58
CA PHE A 234 -15.04 -7.46 15.83
C PHE A 234 -15.56 -8.01 17.17
N PRO A 235 -15.90 -9.31 17.22
CA PRO A 235 -16.30 -9.96 18.46
C PRO A 235 -15.13 -10.02 19.48
N GLU A 236 -15.46 -10.21 20.75
CA GLU A 236 -14.50 -10.17 21.87
C GLU A 236 -13.30 -11.11 21.69
N TRP A 237 -13.50 -12.30 21.12
CA TRP A 237 -12.41 -13.27 20.93
C TRP A 237 -11.31 -12.80 19.95
N VAL A 238 -11.61 -11.84 19.07
CA VAL A 238 -10.64 -11.25 18.11
C VAL A 238 -9.88 -10.09 18.76
N GLN A 239 -10.43 -9.47 19.79
CA GLN A 239 -9.87 -8.25 20.41
C GLN A 239 -8.43 -8.45 20.93
N PRO A 240 -8.06 -9.59 21.55
CA PRO A 240 -6.66 -9.83 21.93
C PRO A 240 -5.70 -9.84 20.74
N LEU A 241 -6.11 -10.42 19.59
CA LEU A 241 -5.32 -10.44 18.36
C LEU A 241 -5.13 -9.03 17.81
N VAL A 242 -6.21 -8.23 17.82
CA VAL A 242 -6.17 -6.82 17.41
C VAL A 242 -5.25 -6.01 18.32
N ALA A 243 -5.37 -6.16 19.63
CA ALA A 243 -4.56 -5.45 20.61
C ALA A 243 -3.06 -5.76 20.46
N GLU A 244 -2.70 -7.03 20.20
CA GLU A 244 -1.32 -7.44 19.95
C GLU A 244 -0.78 -6.83 18.64
N LYS A 245 -1.59 -6.82 17.57
CA LYS A 245 -1.15 -6.38 16.24
C LYS A 245 -1.13 -4.87 16.05
N GLU A 246 -2.18 -4.18 16.48
CA GLU A 246 -2.34 -2.74 16.29
C GLU A 246 -1.70 -1.93 17.44
N GLY A 247 -1.44 -2.57 18.59
CA GLY A 247 -0.88 -1.93 19.78
C GLY A 247 -1.88 -1.03 20.53
N HIS A 248 -1.38 -0.26 21.49
CA HIS A 248 -2.15 0.72 22.26
C HIS A 248 -1.49 2.10 22.15
N PRO A 249 -1.59 2.76 20.99
CA PRO A 249 -0.90 4.01 20.80
C PRO A 249 -1.55 5.10 21.65
N ASP A 250 -0.74 5.80 22.45
CA ASP A 250 -1.19 6.84 23.38
C ASP A 250 -1.33 8.20 22.68
N GLN A 251 -2.56 8.74 22.66
CA GLN A 251 -2.81 10.07 22.12
C GLN A 251 -2.19 11.19 22.97
N GLY A 252 -1.87 10.94 24.24
CA GLY A 252 -1.17 11.86 25.13
C GLY A 252 0.19 12.32 24.59
N LEU A 253 0.80 11.53 23.70
CA LEU A 253 2.02 11.89 22.99
C LEU A 253 1.86 13.10 22.05
N PHE A 254 0.65 13.37 21.56
CA PHE A 254 0.31 14.41 20.59
C PHE A 254 -0.23 15.66 21.28
N THR A 255 0.53 16.18 22.24
CA THR A 255 0.17 17.38 23.02
C THR A 255 1.36 18.34 23.11
N ALA A 256 1.07 19.63 23.31
CA ALA A 256 2.09 20.65 23.50
C ALA A 256 3.05 20.30 24.66
N THR A 257 2.49 19.86 25.80
CA THR A 257 3.26 19.47 26.98
C THR A 257 4.15 18.25 26.72
N ALA A 258 3.67 17.27 25.96
CA ALA A 258 4.48 16.09 25.62
C ALA A 258 5.61 16.46 24.63
N LEU A 259 5.34 17.35 23.67
CA LEU A 259 6.36 17.89 22.78
C LEU A 259 7.44 18.67 23.54
N GLU A 260 7.03 19.54 24.47
CA GLU A 260 7.95 20.31 25.32
C GLU A 260 8.85 19.38 26.14
N LYS A 261 8.30 18.29 26.70
CA LYS A 261 9.07 17.29 27.45
C LYS A 261 10.08 16.54 26.59
N ARG A 262 9.72 16.19 25.34
CA ARG A 262 10.64 15.49 24.41
C ARG A 262 11.70 16.42 23.84
N HIS A 263 11.39 17.71 23.73
CA HIS A 263 12.29 18.78 23.34
C HIS A 263 13.18 18.44 22.09
N PRO A 264 12.59 17.99 20.97
CA PRO A 264 13.38 17.63 19.79
C PRO A 264 14.04 18.86 19.16
N ASP A 265 15.19 18.66 18.52
CA ASP A 265 15.85 19.67 17.69
C ASP A 265 15.20 19.76 16.31
N TYR A 266 14.75 18.61 15.79
CA TYR A 266 14.08 18.48 14.51
C TYR A 266 12.80 17.66 14.62
N ILE A 267 11.77 18.00 13.85
CA ILE A 267 10.54 17.24 13.73
C ILE A 267 10.33 16.89 12.27
N THR A 268 10.12 15.61 11.96
CA THR A 268 9.80 15.14 10.62
C THR A 268 8.36 14.63 10.57
N THR A 269 7.58 15.11 9.61
CA THR A 269 6.18 14.71 9.46
C THR A 269 5.89 14.26 8.04
N TYR A 270 5.07 13.22 7.89
CA TYR A 270 4.54 12.77 6.61
C TYR A 270 3.02 12.91 6.56
N SER A 271 2.49 13.28 5.40
CA SER A 271 1.07 13.61 5.24
C SER A 271 0.07 12.51 5.57
N LEU A 272 0.51 11.26 5.60
CA LEU A 272 -0.33 10.15 6.04
C LEU A 272 -0.62 10.19 7.54
N ASP A 273 0.28 10.77 8.36
CA ASP A 273 0.18 10.75 9.82
C ASP A 273 -0.71 11.84 10.40
N TYR A 274 -0.95 12.92 9.67
CA TYR A 274 -1.86 14.00 10.10
C TYR A 274 -3.21 13.99 9.40
N ASN A 275 -3.43 13.12 8.41
CA ASN A 275 -4.73 12.89 7.79
C ASN A 275 -5.46 11.70 8.46
N VAL A 276 -5.63 11.78 9.77
CA VAL A 276 -6.18 10.70 10.60
C VAL A 276 -7.50 11.11 11.29
N PRO A 277 -8.33 10.16 11.76
CA PRO A 277 -9.62 10.50 12.38
C PRO A 277 -9.49 11.29 13.69
N GLY A 278 -8.44 11.02 14.48
CA GLY A 278 -8.25 11.58 15.82
C GLY A 278 -8.06 13.10 15.80
N GLU A 279 -8.95 13.84 16.46
CA GLU A 279 -8.90 15.31 16.53
C GLU A 279 -7.63 15.81 17.24
N THR A 280 -7.23 15.18 18.34
CA THR A 280 -5.99 15.50 19.08
C THR A 280 -4.77 15.46 18.16
N VAL A 281 -4.63 14.37 17.39
CA VAL A 281 -3.50 14.17 16.48
C VAL A 281 -3.54 15.17 15.32
N ARG A 282 -4.72 15.40 14.72
CA ARG A 282 -4.89 16.41 13.67
C ARG A 282 -4.55 17.81 14.14
N ARG A 283 -5.01 18.20 15.34
CA ARG A 283 -4.71 19.50 15.94
C ARG A 283 -3.21 19.65 16.20
N TYR A 284 -2.57 18.64 16.80
CA TYR A 284 -1.13 18.63 17.05
C TYR A 284 -0.31 18.93 15.79
N TYR A 285 -0.56 18.18 14.71
CA TYR A 285 0.16 18.43 13.46
C TYR A 285 -0.26 19.72 12.76
N GLY A 286 -1.53 20.13 12.89
CA GLY A 286 -2.00 21.43 12.42
C GLY A 286 -1.23 22.58 13.08
N ASP A 287 -1.06 22.52 14.40
CA ASP A 287 -0.34 23.52 15.21
C ASP A 287 1.18 23.51 14.92
N LEU A 288 1.76 22.34 14.62
CA LEU A 288 3.14 22.23 14.13
C LEU A 288 3.30 22.95 12.78
N LEU A 289 2.43 22.64 11.81
CA LEU A 289 2.53 23.13 10.43
C LEU A 289 2.12 24.61 10.28
N SER A 290 1.27 25.12 11.16
CA SER A 290 0.91 26.55 11.22
C SER A 290 1.97 27.42 11.88
N GLY A 291 2.97 26.80 12.54
CA GLY A 291 4.01 27.50 13.29
C GLY A 291 3.56 28.01 14.66
N THR A 292 2.48 27.46 15.22
CA THR A 292 2.02 27.74 16.60
C THR A 292 3.05 27.26 17.62
N PHE A 293 3.68 26.11 17.37
CA PHE A 293 4.80 25.64 18.18
C PHE A 293 6.13 26.33 17.79
N PRO A 294 7.16 26.33 18.67
CA PRO A 294 8.43 27.02 18.43
C PRO A 294 9.32 26.26 17.42
N TYR A 295 8.77 25.88 16.27
CA TYR A 295 9.46 25.20 15.18
C TYR A 295 9.21 25.96 13.87
N ALA A 296 10.20 25.94 12.99
CA ALA A 296 10.14 26.53 11.66
C ALA A 296 10.36 25.45 10.60
N ILE A 297 9.61 25.51 9.51
CA ILE A 297 9.78 24.60 8.38
C ILE A 297 11.11 24.90 7.70
N VAL A 298 11.99 23.90 7.61
CA VAL A 298 13.32 23.99 6.98
C VAL A 298 13.45 23.09 5.75
N PHE A 299 12.53 22.15 5.59
CA PHE A 299 12.36 21.37 4.37
C PHE A 299 10.87 21.09 4.16
N ASP A 300 10.42 21.21 2.93
CA ASP A 300 9.04 20.95 2.57
C ASP A 300 8.96 20.51 1.11
N ALA A 301 8.49 19.29 0.89
CA ALA A 301 8.36 18.74 -0.45
C ALA A 301 7.14 17.84 -0.55
N GLU A 302 6.43 17.99 -1.67
CA GLU A 302 5.25 17.20 -2.01
C GLU A 302 5.50 16.40 -3.29
N ALA A 303 4.97 15.18 -3.33
CA ALA A 303 5.04 14.35 -4.52
C ALA A 303 4.34 15.06 -5.71
N PRO A 304 4.96 15.12 -6.89
CA PRO A 304 4.38 15.82 -8.03
C PRO A 304 3.07 15.15 -8.47
N SER A 305 2.12 15.96 -8.92
CA SER A 305 0.88 15.46 -9.51
C SER A 305 1.19 14.70 -10.80
N ALA A 306 0.55 13.53 -10.95
CA ALA A 306 0.66 12.74 -12.17
C ALA A 306 -0.39 13.20 -13.19
N PRO A 307 -0.05 13.28 -14.49
CA PRO A 307 -1.04 13.47 -15.54
C PRO A 307 -2.19 12.45 -15.47
N GLY A 308 -3.43 12.93 -15.62
CA GLY A 308 -4.65 12.12 -15.49
C GLY A 308 -4.89 11.08 -16.59
N TRP A 309 -3.94 10.87 -17.50
CA TRP A 309 -3.98 9.78 -18.49
C TRP A 309 -3.06 8.61 -18.11
N ILE A 310 -2.19 8.76 -17.11
CA ILE A 310 -1.25 7.74 -16.66
C ILE A 310 -1.91 6.84 -15.62
N TYR A 311 -1.76 5.53 -15.77
CA TYR A 311 -2.19 4.56 -14.76
C TYR A 311 -1.00 3.85 -14.11
N PRO A 312 -1.14 3.39 -12.86
CA PRO A 312 -2.22 3.71 -11.92
C PRO A 312 -2.23 5.21 -11.56
N HIS A 313 -3.42 5.76 -11.36
CA HIS A 313 -3.59 7.13 -10.86
C HIS A 313 -3.05 7.22 -9.45
N ILE A 314 -3.48 6.29 -8.62
CA ILE A 314 -3.15 6.21 -7.20
C ILE A 314 -2.17 5.05 -6.99
N ILE A 315 -1.00 5.38 -6.46
CA ILE A 315 -0.01 4.40 -6.03
C ILE A 315 0.06 4.51 -4.51
N ASP A 316 -0.17 3.39 -3.83
CA ASP A 316 -0.12 3.31 -2.37
C ASP A 316 1.15 3.98 -1.85
N PHE A 317 0.96 4.90 -0.89
CA PHE A 317 2.05 5.57 -0.17
C PHE A 317 2.97 6.47 -1.00
N LEU A 318 2.65 6.79 -2.27
CA LEU A 318 3.50 7.64 -3.11
C LEU A 318 3.00 9.10 -3.22
N ARG A 319 1.71 9.36 -2.99
CA ARG A 319 1.15 10.72 -2.97
C ARG A 319 1.19 11.27 -1.55
N GLY A 320 2.31 11.86 -1.17
CA GLY A 320 2.42 12.51 0.13
C GLY A 320 3.35 13.70 0.15
N ARG A 321 3.31 14.40 1.27
CA ARG A 321 4.15 15.55 1.59
C ARG A 321 4.98 15.21 2.81
N ILE A 322 6.28 15.49 2.74
CA ILE A 322 7.17 15.36 3.89
C ILE A 322 7.67 16.75 4.27
N THR A 323 7.56 17.05 5.55
CA THR A 323 7.99 18.34 6.12
C THR A 323 9.01 18.05 7.21
N ILE A 324 10.09 18.83 7.24
CA ILE A 324 11.06 18.84 8.32
C ILE A 324 11.02 20.22 8.95
N LEU A 325 10.83 20.25 10.26
CA LEU A 325 10.82 21.45 11.07
C LEU A 325 12.03 21.44 12.00
N GLN A 326 12.59 22.62 12.25
CA GLN A 326 13.70 22.83 13.19
C GLN A 326 13.23 23.74 14.32
N ARG A 327 13.67 23.45 15.55
CA ARG A 327 13.36 24.28 16.71
C ARG A 327 13.89 25.71 16.52
N LYS A 328 13.05 26.71 16.78
CA LYS A 328 13.44 28.13 16.79
C LYS A 328 14.32 28.40 18.02
N HIS A 329 15.39 29.17 17.82
CA HIS A 329 16.30 29.60 18.89
C HIS A 329 15.65 30.58 19.86
#